data_AF-A0A9D8GXQ0-F1
#
_entry.id   AF-A0A9D8GXQ0-F1
#
_cell.length_a   1.000
_cell.length_b   1.000
_cell.length_c   1.000
_cell.angle_alpha   90.00
_cell.angle_beta   90.00
_cell.angle_gamma   90.00
#
_symmetry.space_group_name_H-M   'P 1'
#
loop_
_entity.id
_entity.type
_entity.pdbx_description
1 polymer ?
#
loop_
_entity_poly.entity_id
_entity_poly.type
_entity_poly.pdbx_seq_one_letter_code
_entity_poly.pdbx_strand_id
1 'polypeptide(L)' 'MLLAQIHCSDPRCVNELEMVVEQLDELAGLVCDCGFGFQLGSVSELRPDDAKVTHVQFRRGRALRRLAA' A
#
# COMPACT_ATOMS: atom_id res chain seq x y z
N MET A 1 -4.36 16.27 5.90
CA MET A 1 -3.89 15.11 5.12
C MET A 1 -4.53 13.82 5.58
N LEU A 2 -5.16 13.15 4.64
CA LEU A 2 -5.75 11.83 4.76
C LEU A 2 -4.91 10.85 3.96
N LEU A 3 -4.60 9.70 4.54
CA LEU A 3 -4.12 8.54 3.82
C LEU A 3 -5.34 7.72 3.41
N ALA A 4 -5.68 7.74 2.12
CA ALA A 4 -6.76 6.95 1.56
C ALA A 4 -6.19 5.74 0.84
N GLN A 5 -6.74 4.57 1.17
CA GLN A 5 -6.47 3.31 0.51
C GLN A 5 -7.65 2.98 -0.38
N ILE A 6 -7.41 2.84 -1.69
CA ILE A 6 -8.43 2.55 -2.69
C ILE A 6 -8.05 1.27 -3.45
N HIS A 7 -9.03 0.44 -3.77
CA HIS A 7 -8.83 -0.81 -4.51
C HIS A 7 -9.69 -0.84 -5.77
N CYS A 8 -9.21 -1.53 -6.81
CA CYS A 8 -9.96 -1.66 -8.04
C CYS A 8 -11.29 -2.38 -7.77
N SER A 9 -12.37 -1.90 -8.41
CA SER A 9 -13.69 -2.53 -8.28
C SER A 9 -13.84 -3.87 -9.00
N ASP A 10 -12.93 -4.25 -9.91
CA ASP A 10 -12.92 -5.60 -10.49
C ASP A 10 -12.36 -6.60 -9.46
N PRO A 11 -13.14 -7.60 -9.00
CA PRO A 11 -12.71 -8.58 -7.99
C PRO A 11 -11.53 -9.47 -8.44
N ARG A 12 -11.18 -9.47 -9.73
CA ARG A 12 -10.00 -10.18 -10.26
C ARG A 12 -8.77 -9.29 -10.35
N CYS A 13 -8.95 -7.98 -10.24
CA CYS A 13 -7.87 -7.02 -10.26
C CYS A 13 -7.39 -6.76 -8.82
N VAL A 14 -6.17 -7.19 -8.52
CA VAL A 14 -5.55 -7.01 -7.19
C VAL A 14 -4.88 -5.65 -7.03
N ASN A 15 -5.21 -4.69 -7.90
CA ASN A 15 -4.58 -3.39 -7.88
C ASN A 15 -5.15 -2.54 -6.75
N GLU A 16 -4.25 -1.98 -5.96
CA GLU A 16 -4.53 -1.19 -4.78
C GLU A 16 -3.57 0.00 -4.75
N LEU A 17 -4.11 1.17 -4.43
CA LEU A 17 -3.35 2.40 -4.35
C LEU A 17 -3.54 3.00 -2.97
N GLU A 18 -2.45 3.53 -2.44
CA GLU A 18 -2.46 4.33 -1.23
C GLU A 18 -2.06 5.75 -1.62
N MET A 19 -2.92 6.71 -1.30
CA MET A 19 -2.79 8.09 -1.72
C MET A 19 -2.95 9.03 -0.53
N VAL A 20 -2.09 10.03 -0.46
CA VAL A 20 -2.27 11.12 0.50
C VAL A 20 -3.05 12.23 -0.20
N VAL A 21 -4.23 12.54 0.32
CA VAL A 21 -5.14 13.58 -0.21
C VAL A 21 -5.52 14.54 0.89
N GLU A 22 -5.92 15.77 0.54
CA GLU A 22 -6.48 16.67 1.55
C GLU A 22 -7.97 16.40 1.75
N GLN A 23 -8.69 16.05 0.68
CA GLN A 23 -10.12 15.74 0.67
C GLN A 23 -10.42 14.51 -0.18
N LEU A 24 -11.46 13.74 0.18
CA LEU A 24 -11.80 12.50 -0.53
C LEU A 24 -12.34 12.73 -1.95
N ASP A 25 -12.91 13.90 -2.23
CA ASP A 25 -13.41 14.25 -3.58
C ASP A 25 -12.28 14.31 -4.62
N GLU A 26 -11.02 14.46 -4.18
CA GLU A 26 -9.86 14.38 -5.06
C GLU A 26 -9.67 12.98 -5.67
N LEU A 27 -10.25 11.95 -5.06
CA LEU A 27 -10.24 10.57 -5.58
C LEU A 27 -11.32 10.36 -6.66
N ALA A 28 -12.24 11.30 -6.84
CA ALA A 28 -13.32 11.17 -7.80
C ALA A 28 -12.80 11.15 -9.24
N GLY A 29 -13.28 10.21 -10.04
CA GLY A 29 -12.90 10.06 -11.45
C GLY A 29 -11.59 9.31 -11.68
N LEU A 30 -10.93 8.81 -10.63
CA LEU A 30 -9.81 7.88 -10.80
C LEU A 30 -10.30 6.54 -11.37
N VAL A 31 -9.59 6.06 -12.37
CA VAL A 31 -9.86 4.80 -13.08
C VAL A 31 -8.59 3.96 -13.08
N CYS A 32 -8.74 2.67 -12.82
CA CYS A 32 -7.65 1.71 -12.87
C CYS A 32 -7.27 1.43 -14.33
N ASP A 33 -6.01 1.06 -14.58
CA ASP A 33 -5.53 0.71 -15.94
C ASP A 33 -6.30 -0.44 -16.61
N CYS A 34 -7.04 -1.25 -15.85
CA CYS A 34 -7.93 -2.28 -16.40
C CYS A 34 -9.28 -1.73 -16.91
N GLY A 35 -9.53 -0.43 -16.76
CA GLY A 35 -10.73 0.27 -17.21
C GLY A 35 -11.85 0.39 -16.17
N PHE A 36 -11.70 -0.21 -14.99
CA PHE A 36 -12.67 -0.14 -13.90
C PHE A 36 -12.38 1.01 -12.93
N GLY A 37 -13.40 1.50 -12.24
CA GLY A 37 -13.23 2.51 -11.20
C GLY A 37 -12.60 1.94 -9.93
N PHE A 38 -12.09 2.83 -9.09
CA PHE A 38 -11.61 2.50 -7.75
C PHE A 38 -12.73 2.64 -6.70
N GLN A 39 -12.67 1.79 -5.68
CA GLN A 39 -13.53 1.83 -4.49
C GLN A 39 -12.69 2.19 -3.27
N LEU A 40 -13.28 2.98 -2.37
CA LEU A 40 -12.62 3.40 -1.13
C LEU A 40 -12.58 2.22 -0.15
N GLY A 41 -11.37 1.80 0.24
CA GLY A 41 -11.15 0.72 1.19
C GLY A 41 -11.01 1.23 2.62
N SER A 42 -10.03 2.10 2.86
CA SER A 42 -9.80 2.68 4.19
C SER A 42 -9.34 4.14 4.11
N VAL A 43 -9.56 4.89 5.18
CA VAL A 43 -9.09 6.28 5.32
C VAL A 43 -8.53 6.47 6.72
N SER A 44 -7.29 6.94 6.79
CA SER A 44 -6.60 7.26 8.04
C SER A 44 -6.17 8.72 8.06
N GLU A 45 -6.34 9.38 9.20
CA GLU A 45 -5.84 10.75 9.38
C GLU A 45 -4.34 10.71 9.69
N LEU A 46 -3.53 11.43 8.91
CA LEU A 46 -2.11 11.55 9.16
C LEU A 46 -1.83 12.70 10.13
N ARG A 47 -1.26 12.37 11.29
CA ARG A 47 -0.77 13.34 12.25
C ARG A 47 0.74 13.54 12.09
N PRO A 48 1.24 14.77 12.12
CA PRO A 48 2.67 15.04 12.12
C PRO A 48 3.25 14.74 13.51
N ASP A 49 3.79 13.55 13.72
CA ASP A 49 4.57 13.21 14.92
C ASP A 49 5.99 12.77 14.53
N ASP A 50 6.97 13.08 15.39
CA ASP A 50 8.39 12.82 15.16
C ASP A 50 8.72 11.31 15.18
N ALA A 51 8.55 10.63 14.05
CA ALA A 51 8.81 9.20 13.92
C ALA A 51 10.30 8.86 14.17
N LYS A 52 10.59 8.04 15.19
CA LYS A 52 11.93 7.52 15.47
C LYS A 52 12.22 6.23 14.67
N VAL A 53 13.30 6.21 13.90
CA VAL A 53 13.76 5.03 13.14
C VAL A 53 14.32 3.96 14.09
N THR A 54 13.80 2.73 14.01
CA THR A 54 14.29 1.57 14.78
C THR A 54 14.89 0.52 13.84
N HIS A 55 16.15 0.13 14.04
CA HIS A 55 16.83 -0.88 13.22
C HIS A 55 16.65 -2.30 13.78
N VAL A 56 16.09 -3.22 12.97
CA VAL A 56 15.93 -4.65 13.32
C VAL A 56 16.96 -5.49 12.55
N GLN A 57 17.83 -6.24 13.24
CA GLN A 57 18.82 -7.13 12.61
C GLN A 57 18.45 -8.62 12.79
N PHE A 58 18.30 -9.35 11.68
CA PHE A 58 18.05 -10.79 11.66
C PHE A 58 19.35 -11.58 11.32
N ARG A 59 19.73 -12.60 12.11
CA ARG A 59 20.91 -13.46 11.84
C ARG A 59 20.52 -14.72 11.04
N ARG A 60 21.12 -14.97 9.87
CA ARG A 60 20.87 -16.14 8.98
C ARG A 60 21.83 -17.33 9.25
N GLY A 61 21.30 -18.55 9.38
CA GLY A 61 22.03 -19.81 9.59
C GLY A 61 22.30 -20.66 8.33
N ARG A 62 23.31 -21.54 8.44
CA ARG A 62 23.98 -22.50 7.51
C ARG A 62 23.15 -23.37 6.50
N ALA A 63 22.07 -22.91 5.87
CA ALA A 63 21.25 -23.80 5.00
C ALA A 63 21.68 -23.95 3.52
N LEU A 64 22.65 -23.18 3.01
CA LEU A 64 22.97 -23.10 1.56
C LEU A 64 23.93 -24.18 1.00
N ARG A 65 24.38 -25.17 1.77
CA ARG A 65 25.38 -26.17 1.30
C ARG A 65 24.85 -27.34 0.44
N ARG A 66 23.55 -27.42 0.11
CA ARG A 66 22.96 -28.58 -0.60
C ARG A 66 22.88 -28.48 -2.13
N LEU A 67 23.42 -27.43 -2.76
CA LEU A 67 23.34 -27.24 -4.22
C LEU A 67 24.64 -27.56 -5.01
N ALA A 68 25.66 -28.12 -4.36
CA ALA A 68 26.81 -28.70 -5.05
C ALA A 68 26.87 -30.20 -4.73
N ALA A 69 26.00 -30.96 -5.38
CA ALA A 69 26.15 -32.38 -5.60
C ALA A 69 27.06 -32.60 -6.81
#